data_AF-A0A4P6JJQ6-F1
#
_entry.id   AF-A0A4P6JJQ6-F1
#
_cell.length_a   1.000
_cell.length_b   1.000
_cell.length_c   1.000
_cell.angle_alpha   90.00
_cell.angle_beta   90.00
_cell.angle_gamma   90.00
#
_symmetry.space_group_name_H-M   'P 1'
#
loop_
_entity.id
_entity.type
_entity.pdbx_description
1 polymer ?
#
loop_
_entity_poly.entity_id
_entity_poly.type
_entity_poly.pdbx_seq_one_letter_code
_entity_poly.pdbx_strand_id
1 'polypeptide(L)'
;MENHSAIAEKPRLYPTTRQLGWWRVYAGLILFLIADIVVQVFLAGAGIFASGEYLVWHGYHSWLLDLVTFLLLLIGFGARLPRPLNWLGAVLFGLVFSQAALIHASRDFRAPLASAFHPVFALFIFVLAFFLRSRVQQLIRAQRTEVGL
;
A
#
# COMPACT_ATOMS: atom_id res chain seq x y z
N MET A 1 14.86 -6.11 -52.47
CA MET A 1 13.43 -6.11 -52.09
C MET A 1 13.38 -6.04 -50.57
N GLU A 2 12.72 -4.99 -50.07
CA GLU A 2 12.10 -4.83 -48.74
C GLU A 2 12.92 -5.08 -47.46
N ASN A 3 13.45 -3.98 -46.93
CA ASN A 3 13.92 -3.81 -45.55
C ASN A 3 12.69 -3.70 -44.62
N HIS A 4 12.17 -4.84 -44.16
CA HIS A 4 11.12 -4.88 -43.14
C HIS A 4 11.74 -4.91 -41.74
N SER A 5 11.15 -4.14 -40.83
CA SER A 5 11.38 -4.08 -39.37
C SER A 5 12.30 -2.97 -38.84
N ALA A 6 11.96 -1.72 -39.17
CA ALA A 6 12.03 -0.68 -38.16
C ALA A 6 11.04 -1.07 -37.02
N ILE A 7 11.53 -1.85 -36.06
CA ILE A 7 10.84 -2.08 -34.79
C ILE A 7 10.78 -0.71 -34.15
N ALA A 8 9.63 -0.03 -34.26
CA ALA A 8 9.39 1.25 -33.63
C ALA A 8 9.61 1.07 -32.13
N GLU A 9 10.79 1.43 -31.64
CA GLU A 9 11.13 1.42 -30.24
C GLU A 9 10.14 2.39 -29.58
N LYS A 10 9.16 1.85 -28.84
CA LYS A 10 8.21 2.68 -28.09
C LYS A 10 9.05 3.62 -27.25
N PRO A 11 8.90 4.95 -27.36
CA PRO A 11 9.68 5.87 -26.56
C PRO A 11 9.49 5.48 -25.10
N ARG A 12 10.58 5.09 -24.42
CA ARG A 12 10.57 4.97 -22.97
C ARG A 12 10.30 6.37 -22.45
N LEU A 13 9.05 6.65 -22.13
CA LEU A 13 8.65 7.91 -21.52
C LEU A 13 9.24 7.93 -20.11
N TYR A 14 10.42 8.54 -19.98
CA TYR A 14 11.06 8.77 -18.70
C TYR A 14 10.21 9.73 -17.86
N PRO A 15 9.99 9.46 -16.57
CA PRO A 15 9.33 10.40 -15.67
C PRO A 15 10.13 11.70 -15.57
N THR A 16 9.42 12.82 -15.55
CA THR A 16 9.98 14.14 -15.21
C THR A 16 10.58 14.14 -13.79
N THR A 17 11.50 15.06 -13.50
CA THR A 17 12.05 15.25 -12.13
C THR A 17 10.97 15.45 -11.08
N ARG A 18 9.89 16.17 -11.44
CA ARG A 18 8.70 16.34 -10.61
C ARG A 18 7.98 15.02 -10.32
N GLN A 19 7.83 14.15 -11.33
CA GLN A 19 7.22 12.82 -11.15
C GLN A 19 8.09 11.92 -10.26
N LEU A 20 9.41 11.96 -10.41
CA LEU A 20 10.32 11.21 -9.54
C LEU A 20 10.20 11.65 -8.07
N GLY A 21 10.02 12.94 -7.82
CA GLY A 21 9.70 13.48 -6.48
C GLY A 21 8.45 12.84 -5.89
N TRP A 22 7.35 12.79 -6.65
CA TRP A 22 6.12 12.13 -6.22
C TRP A 22 6.27 10.63 -6.00
N TRP A 23 7.08 9.93 -6.79
CA TRP A 23 7.36 8.51 -6.56
C TRP A 23 8.10 8.28 -5.24
N ARG A 24 9.00 9.19 -4.86
CA ARG A 24 9.67 9.16 -3.54
C ARG A 24 8.68 9.41 -2.40
N VAL A 25 7.78 10.38 -2.56
CA VAL A 25 6.70 10.62 -1.59
C VAL A 25 5.83 9.37 -1.44
N TYR A 26 5.43 8.75 -2.56
CA TYR A 26 4.67 7.50 -2.56
C TYR A 26 5.42 6.37 -1.83
N ALA A 27 6.71 6.19 -2.10
CA ALA A 27 7.53 5.20 -1.39
C ALA A 27 7.65 5.48 0.11
N GLY A 28 7.72 6.75 0.50
CA GLY A 28 7.70 7.20 1.90
C GLY A 28 6.38 6.87 2.58
N LEU A 29 5.25 7.11 1.92
CA LEU A 29 3.93 6.75 2.44
C LEU A 29 3.76 5.23 2.62
N ILE A 30 4.29 4.41 1.72
CA ILE A 30 4.27 2.95 1.92
C ILE A 30 5.12 2.55 3.13
N LEU A 31 6.28 3.19 3.33
CA LEU A 31 7.09 2.93 4.52
C LEU A 31 6.36 3.33 5.80
N PHE A 32 5.68 4.47 5.79
CA PHE A 32 4.83 4.90 6.89
C PHE A 32 3.71 3.87 7.15
N LEU A 33 3.01 3.42 6.12
CA LEU A 33 1.98 2.38 6.23
C LEU A 33 2.50 1.10 6.88
N ILE A 34 3.69 0.64 6.48
CA ILE A 34 4.34 -0.53 7.07
C ILE A 34 4.58 -0.33 8.57
N ALA A 35 5.14 0.81 8.96
CA ALA A 35 5.39 1.14 10.36
C ALA A 35 4.07 1.23 11.15
N ASP A 36 3.04 1.83 10.56
CA ASP A 36 1.71 1.96 11.15
C ASP A 36 1.06 0.60 11.43
N ILE A 37 1.18 -0.35 10.49
CA ILE A 37 0.71 -1.73 10.69
C ILE A 37 1.42 -2.40 11.86
N VAL A 38 2.74 -2.20 12.03
CA VAL A 38 3.49 -2.74 13.18
C VAL A 38 2.96 -2.17 14.49
N VAL A 39 2.73 -0.86 14.55
CA VAL A 39 2.11 -0.21 15.72
C VAL A 39 0.73 -0.81 16.00
N GLN A 40 -0.08 -1.02 14.97
CA GLN A 40 -1.43 -1.59 15.13
C GLN A 40 -1.42 -3.02 15.65
N VAL A 41 -0.53 -3.88 15.13
CA VAL A 41 -0.36 -5.25 15.63
C VAL A 41 0.14 -5.24 17.08
N PHE A 42 1.07 -4.34 17.41
CA PHE A 42 1.54 -4.16 18.78
C PHE A 42 0.41 -3.74 19.73
N LEU A 43 -0.39 -2.72 19.37
CA LEU A 43 -1.53 -2.26 20.18
C LEU A 43 -2.58 -3.36 20.37
N ALA A 44 -2.89 -4.12 19.31
CA ALA A 44 -3.79 -5.26 19.41
C ALA A 44 -3.26 -6.34 20.39
N GLY A 45 -1.95 -6.66 20.28
CA GLY A 45 -1.29 -7.59 21.20
C GLY A 45 -1.27 -7.09 22.65
N ALA A 46 -0.90 -5.83 22.88
CA ALA A 46 -0.95 -5.19 24.19
C ALA A 46 -2.38 -5.17 24.76
N GLY A 47 -3.37 -5.03 23.88
CA GLY A 47 -4.80 -5.16 24.17
C GLY A 47 -5.19 -6.49 24.80
N ILE A 48 -4.60 -7.57 24.28
CA ILE A 48 -4.86 -8.94 24.72
C ILE A 48 -4.06 -9.28 25.98
N PHE A 49 -2.78 -8.91 26.02
CA PHE A 49 -1.84 -9.42 27.01
C PHE A 49 -1.58 -8.47 28.18
N ALA A 50 -1.85 -7.18 28.05
CA ALA A 50 -1.57 -6.18 29.08
C ALA A 50 -2.82 -5.46 29.61
N SER A 51 -3.60 -4.81 28.74
CA SER A 51 -4.82 -4.08 29.14
C SER A 51 -5.75 -3.87 27.96
N GLY A 52 -7.05 -4.07 28.16
CA GLY A 52 -8.08 -3.81 27.15
C GLY A 52 -8.12 -2.35 26.66
N GLU A 53 -7.55 -1.40 27.41
CA GLU A 53 -7.41 0.00 26.98
C GLU A 53 -6.63 0.12 25.66
N TYR A 54 -5.62 -0.73 25.42
CA TYR A 54 -4.86 -0.71 24.18
C TYR A 54 -5.70 -1.13 22.96
N LEU A 55 -6.79 -1.88 23.13
CA LEU A 55 -7.74 -2.16 22.04
C LEU A 55 -8.55 -0.91 21.65
N VAL A 56 -8.81 -0.01 22.61
CA VAL A 56 -9.44 1.28 22.34
C VAL A 56 -8.48 2.14 21.51
N TRP A 57 -7.21 2.21 21.90
CA TRP A 57 -6.17 2.89 21.12
C TRP A 57 -5.98 2.27 19.72
N HIS A 58 -5.96 0.94 19.60
CA HIS A 58 -5.91 0.23 18.32
C HIS A 58 -7.06 0.63 17.38
N GLY A 59 -8.28 0.70 17.92
CA GLY A 59 -9.47 1.14 17.19
C GLY A 59 -9.41 2.63 16.80
N TYR A 60 -9.01 3.51 17.71
CA TYR A 60 -8.84 4.93 17.40
C TYR A 60 -7.69 5.22 16.45
N HIS A 61 -6.67 4.37 16.37
CA HIS A 61 -5.53 4.58 15.49
C HIS A 61 -5.81 4.09 14.05
N SER A 62 -6.88 3.34 13.83
CA SER A 62 -7.15 2.70 12.52
C SER A 62 -7.42 3.68 11.38
N TRP A 63 -7.90 4.90 11.64
CA TRP A 63 -8.15 5.90 10.60
C TRP A 63 -6.86 6.32 9.85
N LEU A 64 -5.68 6.17 10.47
CA LEU A 64 -4.42 6.46 9.79
C LEU A 64 -4.15 5.49 8.65
N LEU A 65 -4.49 4.21 8.80
CA LEU A 65 -4.39 3.22 7.72
C LEU A 65 -5.29 3.62 6.54
N ASP A 66 -6.54 3.99 6.83
CA ASP A 66 -7.50 4.42 5.81
C ASP A 66 -7.00 5.67 5.07
N LEU A 67 -6.57 6.69 5.81
CA LEU A 67 -6.05 7.93 5.24
C LEU A 67 -4.81 7.68 4.38
N VAL A 68 -3.83 6.92 4.87
CA VAL A 68 -2.57 6.69 4.16
C VAL A 68 -2.81 5.87 2.89
N THR A 69 -3.63 4.83 2.94
CA THR A 69 -3.93 4.01 1.76
C THR A 69 -4.76 4.77 0.73
N PHE A 70 -5.64 5.67 1.17
CA PHE A 70 -6.33 6.61 0.29
C PHE A 70 -5.35 7.60 -0.38
N LEU A 71 -4.42 8.18 0.39
CA LEU A 71 -3.38 9.08 -0.16
C LEU A 71 -2.47 8.35 -1.15
N LEU A 72 -2.11 7.09 -0.87
CA LEU A 72 -1.39 6.25 -1.82
C LEU A 72 -2.20 6.14 -3.12
N LEU A 73 -3.48 5.80 -3.06
CA LEU A 73 -4.32 5.71 -4.25
C LEU A 73 -4.27 7.00 -5.09
N LEU A 74 -4.53 8.15 -4.46
CA LEU A 74 -4.54 9.45 -5.13
C LEU A 74 -3.18 9.80 -5.74
N ILE A 75 -2.10 9.62 -4.99
CA ILE A 75 -0.75 9.94 -5.45
C ILE A 75 -0.31 8.97 -6.54
N GLY A 76 -0.65 7.69 -6.46
CA GLY A 76 -0.25 6.71 -7.48
C GLY A 76 -0.82 7.06 -8.85
N PHE A 77 -2.12 7.35 -8.91
CA PHE A 77 -2.77 7.80 -10.14
C PHE A 77 -2.25 9.18 -10.58
N GLY A 78 -2.13 10.15 -9.66
CA GLY A 78 -1.68 11.51 -9.97
C GLY A 78 -0.21 11.58 -10.43
N ALA A 79 0.67 10.75 -9.86
CA ALA A 79 2.08 10.66 -10.21
C ALA A 79 2.35 9.81 -11.45
N ARG A 80 1.30 9.25 -12.07
CA ARG A 80 1.36 8.38 -13.25
C ARG A 80 2.33 7.21 -13.06
N LEU A 81 2.29 6.56 -11.89
CA LEU A 81 3.00 5.30 -11.69
C LEU A 81 2.56 4.25 -12.74
N PRO A 82 3.41 3.26 -13.06
CA PRO A 82 3.02 2.18 -13.96
C PRO A 82 1.71 1.54 -13.51
N ARG A 83 0.79 1.30 -14.46
CA ARG A 83 -0.57 0.77 -14.20
C ARG A 83 -0.61 -0.40 -13.21
N PRO A 84 0.28 -1.42 -13.29
CA PRO A 84 0.27 -2.51 -12.32
C PRO A 84 0.45 -2.05 -10.87
N LEU A 85 1.28 -1.02 -10.63
CA LEU A 85 1.52 -0.50 -9.29
C LEU A 85 0.34 0.33 -8.76
N ASN A 86 -0.37 1.04 -9.64
CA ASN A 86 -1.61 1.73 -9.25
C ASN A 86 -2.70 0.73 -8.84
N TRP A 87 -2.82 -0.38 -9.57
CA TRP A 87 -3.75 -1.44 -9.20
C TRP A 87 -3.36 -2.11 -7.88
N LEU A 88 -2.07 -2.32 -7.60
CA LEU A 88 -1.64 -2.79 -6.28
C LEU A 88 -1.99 -1.79 -5.17
N GLY A 89 -1.85 -0.48 -5.42
CA GLY A 89 -2.32 0.55 -4.50
C GLY A 89 -3.84 0.51 -4.25
N ALA A 90 -4.63 0.29 -5.31
CA ALA A 90 -6.07 0.10 -5.21
C ALA A 90 -6.45 -1.17 -4.45
N VAL A 91 -5.74 -2.27 -4.65
CA VAL A 91 -5.92 -3.51 -3.90
C VAL A 91 -5.59 -3.30 -2.42
N LEU A 92 -4.49 -2.61 -2.10
CA LEU A 92 -4.15 -2.27 -0.71
C LEU A 92 -5.27 -1.47 -0.03
N PHE A 93 -5.76 -0.42 -0.70
CA PHE A 93 -6.89 0.38 -0.19
C PHE A 93 -8.14 -0.48 0.02
N GLY A 94 -8.50 -1.32 -0.96
CA GLY A 94 -9.64 -2.22 -0.86
C GLY A 94 -9.49 -3.25 0.28
N LEU A 95 -8.30 -3.81 0.49
CA LEU A 95 -8.02 -4.73 1.59
C LEU A 95 -8.15 -4.06 2.96
N VAL A 96 -7.60 -2.85 3.12
CA VAL A 96 -7.70 -2.06 4.37
C VAL A 96 -9.16 -1.74 4.67
N PHE A 97 -9.91 -1.25 3.68
CA PHE A 97 -11.34 -0.99 3.81
C PHE A 97 -12.14 -2.26 4.16
N SER A 98 -11.76 -3.41 3.58
CA SER A 98 -12.40 -4.70 3.84
C SER A 98 -12.16 -5.18 5.28
N GLN A 99 -11.07 -4.79 5.93
CA GLN A 99 -10.84 -5.13 7.35
C GLN A 99 -11.91 -4.54 8.26
N ALA A 100 -12.36 -3.31 7.98
CA ALA A 100 -13.47 -2.70 8.71
C ALA A 100 -14.76 -3.50 8.48
N ALA A 101 -15.03 -3.91 7.24
CA ALA A 101 -16.21 -4.71 6.91
C ALA A 101 -16.24 -6.07 7.64
N LEU A 102 -15.11 -6.74 7.81
CA LEU A 102 -15.02 -8.02 8.56
C LEU A 102 -15.41 -7.87 10.03
N ILE A 103 -15.11 -6.73 10.65
CA ILE A 103 -15.48 -6.44 12.04
C ILE A 103 -16.99 -6.18 12.15
N HIS A 104 -17.57 -5.42 11.22
CA HIS A 104 -19.02 -5.16 11.20
C HIS A 104 -19.80 -6.44 10.89
N ALA A 105 -19.33 -7.25 9.94
CA ALA A 105 -20.00 -8.48 9.57
C ALA A 105 -20.13 -9.48 10.73
N SER A 106 -19.14 -9.54 11.62
CA SER A 106 -19.18 -10.36 12.82
C SER A 106 -20.27 -9.92 13.80
N ARG A 107 -20.46 -8.60 13.97
CA ARG A 107 -21.48 -8.01 14.85
C ARG A 107 -22.89 -8.16 14.27
N ASP A 108 -23.04 -7.88 12.98
CA ASP A 108 -24.35 -7.75 12.34
C ASP A 108 -24.92 -9.10 11.88
N PHE A 109 -24.06 -10.04 11.46
CA PHE A 109 -24.47 -11.35 10.94
C PHE A 109 -24.16 -12.53 11.88
N ARG A 110 -23.78 -12.26 13.14
CA ARG A 110 -23.44 -13.29 14.15
C ARG A 110 -22.41 -14.31 13.67
N ALA A 111 -21.41 -13.86 12.90
CA ALA A 111 -20.36 -14.68 12.34
C ALA A 111 -19.01 -14.39 13.04
N PRO A 112 -18.78 -14.86 14.28
CA PRO A 112 -17.61 -14.50 15.07
C PRO A 112 -16.29 -14.91 14.41
N LEU A 113 -16.29 -16.01 13.65
CA LEU A 113 -15.13 -16.46 12.89
C LEU A 113 -14.76 -15.53 11.74
N ALA A 114 -15.68 -14.69 11.25
CA ALA A 114 -15.37 -13.69 10.22
C ALA A 114 -14.34 -12.67 10.73
N SER A 115 -14.41 -12.28 12.01
CA SER A 115 -13.40 -11.39 12.61
C SER A 115 -12.03 -12.05 12.74
N ALA A 116 -11.93 -13.38 12.76
CA ALA A 116 -10.64 -14.07 12.80
C ALA A 116 -9.82 -13.87 11.51
N PHE A 117 -10.46 -13.47 10.41
CA PHE A 117 -9.76 -13.06 9.19
C PHE A 117 -9.10 -11.69 9.29
N HIS A 118 -9.47 -10.86 10.26
CA HIS A 118 -8.88 -9.54 10.46
C HIS A 118 -7.34 -9.57 10.56
N PRO A 119 -6.71 -10.36 11.46
CA PRO A 119 -5.25 -10.47 11.53
C PRO A 119 -4.63 -11.11 10.27
N VAL A 120 -5.36 -12.01 9.58
CA VAL A 120 -4.89 -12.61 8.31
C VAL A 120 -4.81 -11.54 7.22
N PHE A 121 -5.80 -10.65 7.13
CA PHE A 121 -5.78 -9.51 6.21
C PHE A 121 -4.66 -8.53 6.57
N ALA A 122 -4.40 -8.29 7.85
CA ALA A 122 -3.29 -7.43 8.29
C ALA A 122 -1.94 -7.97 7.78
N LEU A 123 -1.72 -9.29 7.86
CA LEU A 123 -0.52 -9.91 7.32
C LEU A 123 -0.43 -9.78 5.79
N PHE A 124 -1.53 -10.01 5.07
CA PHE A 124 -1.55 -9.82 3.61
C PHE A 124 -1.24 -8.39 3.20
N ILE A 125 -1.85 -7.40 3.87
CA ILE A 125 -1.60 -5.97 3.63
C ILE A 125 -0.14 -5.65 3.90
N PHE A 126 0.43 -6.14 5.00
CA PHE A 126 1.83 -5.94 5.35
C PHE A 126 2.78 -6.46 4.28
N VAL A 127 2.62 -7.72 3.87
CA VAL A 127 3.43 -8.35 2.81
C VAL A 127 3.28 -7.60 1.49
N LEU A 128 2.04 -7.25 1.12
CA LEU A 128 1.74 -6.54 -0.11
C LEU A 128 2.35 -5.13 -0.11
N ALA A 129 2.35 -4.43 1.02
CA ALA A 129 2.99 -3.13 1.19
C ALA A 129 4.51 -3.24 1.01
N PHE A 130 5.16 -4.24 1.61
CA PHE A 130 6.58 -4.51 1.41
C PHE A 130 6.92 -4.81 -0.06
N PHE A 131 6.11 -5.64 -0.69
CA PHE A 131 6.25 -5.96 -2.11
C PHE A 131 6.13 -4.70 -2.97
N LEU A 132 5.05 -3.93 -2.81
CA LEU A 132 4.82 -2.69 -3.55
C LEU A 132 5.96 -1.69 -3.35
N ARG A 133 6.43 -1.52 -2.11
CA ARG A 133 7.59 -0.65 -1.80
C ARG A 133 8.82 -1.07 -2.57
N SER A 134 9.11 -2.37 -2.59
CA SER A 134 10.27 -2.92 -3.30
C SER A 134 10.19 -2.65 -4.81
N ARG A 135 9.00 -2.79 -5.42
CA ARG A 135 8.78 -2.48 -6.85
C ARG A 135 8.95 -0.99 -7.14
N VAL A 136 8.39 -0.11 -6.32
CA VAL A 136 8.55 1.35 -6.48
C VAL A 136 10.01 1.75 -6.33
N GLN A 137 10.75 1.17 -5.38
CA GLN A 137 12.17 1.45 -5.19
C GLN A 137 13.03 0.96 -6.36
N GLN A 138 12.72 -0.21 -6.93
CA GLN A 138 13.38 -0.69 -8.15
C GLN A 138 13.19 0.30 -9.31
N LEU A 139 11.97 0.84 -9.49
CA LEU A 139 11.71 1.87 -10.50
C LEU A 139 12.50 3.15 -10.26
N ILE A 140 12.48 3.68 -9.03
CA ILE A 140 13.22 4.90 -8.68
C ILE A 140 14.73 4.72 -8.91
N ARG A 141 15.28 3.55 -8.57
CA ARG A 141 16.71 3.23 -8.76
C ARG A 141 17.07 3.10 -10.23
N ALA A 142 16.27 2.39 -11.02
CA ALA A 142 16.50 2.25 -12.46
C ALA A 142 16.56 3.62 -13.16
N GLN A 143 15.64 4.52 -12.79
CA GLN A 143 15.62 5.89 -13.32
C GLN A 143 16.84 6.71 -12.92
N ARG A 144 17.37 6.51 -11.71
CA ARG A 144 18.58 7.20 -11.27
C ARG A 144 19.79 6.82 -12.13
N THR A 145 19.96 5.53 -12.43
CA THR A 145 21.04 5.04 -13.28
C THR A 145 20.93 5.55 -14.72
N GLU A 146 19.72 5.63 -15.28
CA GLU A 146 19.49 6.10 -16.65
C GLU A 146 19.71 7.62 -16.82
N VAL A 147 19.46 8.43 -15.79
CA VAL A 147 19.58 9.89 -15.83
C VAL A 147 20.96 10.40 -15.33
N GLY A 148 21.82 9.51 -14.81
CA GLY A 148 23.16 9.87 -14.34
C GLY A 148 23.19 10.69 -13.04
N LEU A 149 22.20 10.51 -12.16
CA LEU A 149 22.07 11.17 -10.85
C LEU A 149 22.54 10.30 -9.67
#